data_AF-A0A965RZD8-F1
#
_entry.id   AF-A0A965RZD8-F1
#
_cell.length_a   1.000
_cell.length_b   1.000
_cell.length_c   1.000
_cell.angle_alpha   90.00
_cell.angle_beta   90.00
_cell.angle_gamma   90.00
#
_symmetry.space_group_name_H-M   'P 1'
#
loop_
_entity.id
_entity.type
_entity.pdbx_description
1 polymer ?
#
loop_
_entity_poly.entity_id
_entity_poly.type
_entity_poly.pdbx_seq_one_letter_code
_entity_poly.pdbx_strand_id
1 'polypeptide(L)'
;MPRGYTNCIWHGVFGRLNQILSCHILLESGANWSGLPIHALSSSGDFSYLPEELMPWSTMGENIETIHMKYLEGMKCVTRQVIKNCEARHTGIVIDWTDGFSRYPQEHKPLNLIELNNGQFALYPNNYLEFEDKHFIAESSKENLRFYKREENVYWGN
;
A
#
# COMPACT_ATOMS: atom_id res chain seq x y z
N MET A 1 18.89 -20.04 5.44
CA MET A 1 18.63 -19.31 6.70
C MET A 1 18.12 -20.30 7.74
N PRO A 2 18.50 -20.18 9.03
CA PRO A 2 17.83 -20.93 10.09
C PRO A 2 16.34 -20.59 10.10
N ARG A 3 15.51 -21.52 10.61
CA ARG A 3 14.07 -21.31 10.72
C ARG A 3 13.80 -20.18 11.72
N GLY A 4 12.99 -19.20 11.33
CA GLY A 4 12.63 -18.06 12.17
C GLY A 4 12.60 -16.74 11.39
N TYR A 5 12.52 -15.64 12.12
CA TYR A 5 12.61 -14.27 11.61
C TYR A 5 13.70 -13.51 12.38
N THR A 6 14.12 -12.36 11.85
CA THR A 6 15.12 -11.47 12.46
C THR A 6 14.60 -10.04 12.35
N ASN A 7 14.95 -9.19 13.32
CA ASN A 7 14.51 -7.81 13.31
C ASN A 7 15.19 -7.02 12.19
N CYS A 8 14.45 -6.06 11.63
CA CYS A 8 14.98 -5.18 10.61
C CYS A 8 14.37 -3.78 10.68
N ILE A 9 15.04 -2.83 10.05
CA ILE A 9 14.51 -1.51 9.73
C ILE A 9 14.20 -1.50 8.23
N TRP A 10 12.93 -1.30 7.87
CA TRP A 10 12.54 -1.07 6.49
C TRP A 10 12.79 0.40 6.14
N HIS A 11 13.72 0.65 5.20
CA HIS A 11 14.21 2.00 4.88
C HIS A 11 14.09 2.40 3.41
N GLY A 12 13.65 1.50 2.52
CA GLY A 12 13.46 1.84 1.12
C GLY A 12 12.61 0.84 0.34
N VAL A 13 12.21 1.25 -0.86
CA VAL A 13 11.45 0.43 -1.81
C VAL A 13 12.07 0.50 -3.20
N PHE A 14 11.83 -0.54 -3.98
CA PHE A 14 12.30 -0.68 -5.36
C PHE A 14 11.26 -1.45 -6.17
N GLY A 15 11.11 -1.12 -7.45
CA GLY A 15 10.22 -1.81 -8.35
C GLY A 15 10.76 -1.82 -9.77
N ARG A 16 10.52 -2.93 -10.48
CA ARG A 16 10.68 -3.04 -11.94
C ARG A 16 9.32 -3.26 -12.55
N LEU A 17 9.08 -2.79 -13.77
CA LEU A 17 7.77 -2.95 -14.42
C LEU A 17 7.26 -4.42 -14.35
N ASN A 18 5.99 -4.60 -13.98
CA ASN A 18 5.31 -5.90 -13.87
C ASN A 18 5.88 -6.85 -12.80
N GLN A 19 6.48 -6.34 -11.73
CA GLN A 19 6.93 -7.13 -10.58
C GLN A 19 6.20 -6.71 -9.31
N ILE A 20 6.33 -7.51 -8.24
CA ILE A 20 5.93 -7.05 -6.91
C ILE A 20 6.93 -5.98 -6.44
N LEU A 21 6.45 -5.00 -5.67
CA LEU A 21 7.33 -4.06 -5.01
C LEU A 21 8.26 -4.81 -4.05
N SER A 22 9.53 -4.46 -4.12
CA SER A 22 10.56 -4.97 -3.23
C SER A 22 10.97 -3.91 -2.21
N CYS A 23 11.47 -4.38 -1.08
CA CYS A 23 11.87 -3.60 0.06
C CYS A 23 13.41 -3.59 0.19
N HIS A 24 13.93 -2.56 0.83
CA HIS A 24 15.30 -2.44 1.29
C HIS A 24 15.29 -2.37 2.81
N ILE A 25 16.02 -3.28 3.44
CA ILE A 25 16.02 -3.45 4.88
C ILE A 25 17.43 -3.47 5.45
N LEU A 26 17.57 -2.95 6.67
CA LEU A 26 18.77 -3.10 7.49
C LEU A 26 18.47 -4.14 8.57
N LEU A 27 19.16 -5.27 8.52
CA LEU A 27 19.03 -6.35 9.50
C LEU A 27 19.78 -6.02 10.80
N GLU A 28 19.36 -6.62 11.91
CA GLU A 28 20.04 -6.48 13.21
C GLU A 28 21.52 -6.93 13.19
N SER A 29 21.91 -7.76 12.21
CA SER A 29 23.29 -8.16 11.96
C SER A 29 24.16 -7.05 11.33
N GLY A 30 23.57 -5.91 10.96
CA GLY A 30 24.22 -4.85 10.19
C GLY A 30 24.22 -5.06 8.68
N ALA A 31 23.70 -6.20 8.19
CA ALA A 31 23.57 -6.46 6.76
C ALA A 31 22.44 -5.62 6.15
N ASN A 32 22.74 -4.90 5.06
CA ASN A 32 21.74 -4.23 4.25
C ASN A 32 21.29 -5.17 3.13
N TRP A 33 19.99 -5.48 3.06
CA TRP A 33 19.42 -6.39 2.09
C TRP A 33 18.40 -5.65 1.21
N SER A 34 18.69 -5.61 -0.09
CA SER A 34 17.80 -5.08 -1.13
C SER A 34 17.06 -6.17 -1.89
N GLY A 35 15.81 -5.91 -2.29
CA GLY A 35 15.07 -6.81 -3.18
C GLY A 35 14.18 -7.81 -2.44
N LEU A 36 13.87 -7.57 -1.16
CA LEU A 36 13.02 -8.46 -0.38
C LEU A 36 11.54 -8.18 -0.72
N PRO A 37 10.72 -9.17 -1.07
CA PRO A 37 9.31 -8.92 -1.38
C PRO A 37 8.52 -8.52 -0.13
N ILE A 38 7.48 -7.69 -0.29
CA ILE A 38 6.73 -7.12 0.85
C ILE A 38 6.13 -8.17 1.81
N HIS A 39 5.69 -9.32 1.30
CA HIS A 39 5.12 -10.40 2.12
C HIS A 39 6.09 -11.00 3.14
N ALA A 40 7.40 -10.78 2.96
CA ALA A 40 8.44 -11.21 3.89
C ALA A 40 8.66 -10.22 5.05
N LEU A 41 7.86 -9.15 5.15
CA LEU A 41 7.87 -8.20 6.25
C LEU A 41 6.61 -8.33 7.09
N SER A 42 6.81 -8.27 8.41
CA SER A 42 5.73 -8.33 9.39
C SER A 42 6.18 -7.65 10.68
N SER A 43 5.28 -6.92 11.32
CA SER A 43 5.49 -6.32 12.64
C SER A 43 5.21 -7.29 13.80
N SER A 44 4.46 -8.37 13.54
CA SER A 44 4.02 -9.34 14.55
C SER A 44 4.78 -10.67 14.48
N GLY A 45 5.45 -10.94 13.36
CA GLY A 45 6.02 -12.26 13.04
C GLY A 45 5.03 -13.22 12.36
N ASP A 46 3.81 -12.77 12.06
CA ASP A 46 2.87 -13.48 11.19
C ASP A 46 3.20 -13.23 9.70
N PHE A 47 3.21 -14.29 8.90
CA PHE A 47 3.49 -14.26 7.46
C PHE A 47 2.44 -15.05 6.65
N SER A 48 1.20 -15.09 7.14
CA SER A 48 0.15 -15.97 6.62
C SER A 48 -0.39 -15.59 5.24
N TYR A 49 -0.37 -14.31 4.89
CA TYR A 49 -0.82 -13.81 3.59
C TYR A 49 0.28 -13.90 2.52
N LEU A 50 -0.16 -14.30 1.33
CA LEU A 50 0.65 -14.48 0.14
C LEU A 50 0.98 -13.14 -0.55
N PRO A 51 2.02 -13.10 -1.40
CA PRO A 51 2.41 -11.89 -2.13
C PRO A 51 1.26 -11.24 -2.91
N GLU A 52 0.48 -12.04 -3.65
CA GLU A 52 -0.66 -11.61 -4.45
C GLU A 52 -1.84 -11.12 -3.60
N GLU A 53 -1.91 -11.54 -2.34
CA GLU A 53 -2.91 -11.05 -1.40
C GLU A 53 -2.54 -9.65 -0.90
N LEU A 54 -1.27 -9.41 -0.62
CA LEU A 54 -0.77 -8.15 -0.06
C LEU A 54 -0.54 -7.07 -1.12
N MET A 55 -0.26 -7.46 -2.36
CA MET A 55 -0.09 -6.54 -3.49
C MET A 55 -0.73 -7.15 -4.75
N PRO A 56 -2.04 -6.96 -4.96
CA PRO A 56 -2.79 -7.57 -6.06
C PRO A 56 -2.47 -6.99 -7.44
N TRP A 57 -1.69 -5.91 -7.47
CA TRP A 57 -1.21 -5.25 -8.68
C TRP A 57 0.31 -5.38 -8.75
N SER A 58 0.87 -5.21 -9.95
CA SER A 58 2.30 -5.07 -10.10
C SER A 58 2.70 -3.60 -10.13
N THR A 59 3.98 -3.33 -9.92
CA THR A 59 4.62 -2.04 -10.21
C THR A 59 4.33 -1.59 -11.64
N MET A 60 3.86 -0.35 -11.77
CA MET A 60 3.37 0.22 -13.03
C MET A 60 4.40 1.08 -13.78
N GLY A 61 5.55 1.31 -13.14
CA GLY A 61 6.67 2.08 -13.65
C GLY A 61 7.93 1.81 -12.83
N GLU A 62 9.06 2.34 -13.28
CA GLU A 62 10.35 2.23 -12.57
C GLU A 62 10.68 3.48 -11.77
N ASN A 63 10.10 4.63 -12.13
CA ASN A 63 10.27 5.89 -11.42
C ASN A 63 9.24 6.02 -10.29
N ILE A 64 9.56 5.36 -9.19
CA ILE A 64 8.74 5.37 -7.97
C ILE A 64 8.90 6.69 -7.22
N GLU A 65 7.78 7.25 -6.79
CA GLU A 65 7.71 8.29 -5.78
C GLU A 65 7.02 7.76 -4.52
N THR A 66 7.48 8.23 -3.36
CA THR A 66 6.87 7.92 -2.07
C THR A 66 6.44 9.22 -1.39
N ILE A 67 5.17 9.30 -1.02
CA ILE A 67 4.57 10.49 -0.42
C ILE A 67 4.14 10.14 1.00
N HIS A 68 4.49 10.99 1.97
CA HIS A 68 3.97 10.89 3.33
C HIS A 68 2.77 11.84 3.50
N MET A 69 1.57 11.28 3.40
CA MET A 69 0.30 11.94 3.67
C MET A 69 0.00 11.88 5.18
N LYS A 70 0.50 12.86 5.94
CA LYS A 70 0.40 12.92 7.40
C LYS A 70 -1.01 12.70 7.96
N TYR A 71 -2.06 13.19 7.28
CA TYR A 71 -3.44 13.00 7.74
C TYR A 71 -3.85 11.52 7.79
N LEU A 72 -3.29 10.69 6.91
CA LEU A 72 -3.60 9.26 6.86
C LEU A 72 -2.72 8.44 7.82
N GLU A 73 -1.69 9.02 8.44
CA GLU A 73 -0.83 8.29 9.35
C GLU A 73 -1.59 7.86 10.60
N GLY A 74 -1.60 6.56 10.87
CA GLY A 74 -2.31 5.97 12.00
C GLY A 74 -3.83 5.87 11.79
N MET A 75 -4.37 6.32 10.66
CA MET A 75 -5.80 6.26 10.37
C MET A 75 -6.27 4.81 10.23
N LYS A 76 -7.38 4.47 10.89
CA LYS A 76 -7.98 3.14 10.76
C LYS A 76 -8.68 3.02 9.41
N CYS A 77 -8.61 1.84 8.83
CA CYS A 77 -9.33 1.51 7.63
C CYS A 77 -9.69 0.02 7.61
N VAL A 78 -10.62 -0.33 6.73
CA VAL A 78 -11.03 -1.71 6.47
C VAL A 78 -10.79 -2.02 5.01
N THR A 79 -10.22 -3.19 4.74
CA THR A 79 -10.00 -3.67 3.39
C THR A 79 -11.31 -4.19 2.77
N ARG A 80 -11.58 -3.81 1.53
CA ARG A 80 -12.82 -4.16 0.81
C ARG A 80 -12.63 -5.21 -0.29
N GLN A 81 -11.39 -5.45 -0.70
CA GLN A 81 -11.04 -6.40 -1.76
C GLN A 81 -9.89 -7.30 -1.33
N VAL A 82 -9.72 -8.43 -2.03
CA VAL A 82 -8.70 -9.46 -1.80
C VAL A 82 -8.85 -10.12 -0.41
N ILE A 83 -8.25 -9.55 0.62
CA ILE A 83 -8.50 -9.91 2.02
C ILE A 83 -9.66 -9.05 2.49
N LYS A 84 -10.90 -9.55 2.45
CA LYS A 84 -12.10 -8.74 2.72
C LYS A 84 -12.37 -8.55 4.21
N ASN A 85 -12.80 -7.34 4.58
CA ASN A 85 -13.19 -6.96 5.94
C ASN A 85 -12.07 -7.17 6.98
N CYS A 86 -10.81 -7.01 6.57
CA CYS A 86 -9.68 -7.01 7.48
C CYS A 86 -9.48 -5.59 8.01
N GLU A 87 -9.35 -5.47 9.33
CA GLU A 87 -8.97 -4.23 9.96
C GLU A 87 -7.51 -3.91 9.65
N ALA A 88 -7.22 -2.66 9.33
CA ALA A 88 -5.91 -2.19 9.00
C ALA A 88 -5.67 -0.76 9.51
N ARG A 89 -4.41 -0.37 9.52
CA ARG A 89 -3.98 1.00 9.82
C ARG A 89 -3.10 1.53 8.71
N HIS A 90 -3.41 2.73 8.25
CA HIS A 90 -2.63 3.37 7.21
C HIS A 90 -1.33 3.96 7.79
N THR A 91 -0.20 3.74 7.13
CA THR A 91 1.12 4.20 7.61
C THR A 91 1.39 5.68 7.31
N GLY A 92 0.51 6.30 6.54
CA GLY A 92 0.68 7.63 5.96
C GLY A 92 1.49 7.59 4.66
N ILE A 93 2.13 6.48 4.31
CA ILE A 93 2.95 6.35 3.11
C ILE A 93 2.08 5.89 1.94
N VAL A 94 2.20 6.59 0.82
CA VAL A 94 1.63 6.24 -0.48
C VAL A 94 2.77 6.09 -1.47
N ILE A 95 2.72 5.02 -2.26
CA ILE A 95 3.70 4.70 -3.30
C ILE A 95 3.04 4.93 -4.65
N ASP A 96 3.68 5.74 -5.48
CA ASP A 96 3.17 6.12 -6.79
C ASP A 96 4.28 6.09 -7.85
N TRP A 97 3.92 6.34 -9.11
CA TRP A 97 4.86 6.33 -10.24
C TRP A 97 4.67 7.57 -11.12
N THR A 98 5.78 8.11 -11.62
CA THR A 98 5.75 9.24 -12.56
C THR A 98 5.84 8.81 -14.04
N ASP A 99 5.93 7.50 -14.28
CA ASP A 99 6.15 6.89 -15.58
C ASP A 99 5.27 5.67 -15.86
N GLY A 100 5.39 5.14 -17.09
CA GLY A 100 4.64 3.96 -17.50
C GLY A 100 3.13 4.22 -17.55
N PHE A 101 2.37 3.31 -16.96
CA PHE A 101 0.90 3.33 -17.02
C PHE A 101 0.28 4.45 -16.17
N SER A 102 1.01 5.03 -15.21
CA SER A 102 0.51 6.12 -14.37
C SER A 102 0.17 7.40 -15.15
N ARG A 103 0.72 7.55 -16.37
CA ARG A 103 0.46 8.69 -17.26
C ARG A 103 -0.97 8.75 -17.79
N TYR A 104 -1.72 7.67 -17.67
CA TYR A 104 -3.10 7.58 -18.09
C TYR A 104 -4.01 7.61 -16.86
N PRO A 105 -4.88 8.62 -16.67
CA PRO A 105 -5.70 8.75 -15.46
C PRO A 105 -6.48 7.49 -15.10
N GLN A 106 -6.95 6.76 -16.12
CA GLN A 106 -7.67 5.51 -15.93
C GLN A 106 -6.80 4.37 -15.36
N GLU A 107 -5.49 4.35 -15.66
CA GLU A 107 -4.58 3.34 -15.14
C GLU A 107 -3.82 3.80 -13.88
N HIS A 108 -3.93 5.08 -13.52
CA HIS A 108 -3.26 5.65 -12.36
C HIS A 108 -3.86 5.15 -11.04
N LYS A 109 -3.09 4.33 -10.31
CA LYS A 109 -3.50 3.72 -9.04
C LYS A 109 -2.36 3.84 -8.01
N PRO A 110 -2.25 4.96 -7.28
CA PRO A 110 -1.35 5.06 -6.15
C PRO A 110 -1.66 3.94 -5.14
N LEU A 111 -0.62 3.35 -4.57
CA LEU A 111 -0.72 2.26 -3.60
C LEU A 111 -0.52 2.79 -2.17
N ASN A 112 -1.54 2.63 -1.35
CA ASN A 112 -1.52 2.93 0.07
C ASN A 112 -0.77 1.82 0.82
N LEU A 113 0.25 2.20 1.59
CA LEU A 113 0.92 1.26 2.50
C LEU A 113 0.15 1.18 3.82
N ILE A 114 -0.43 0.02 4.07
CA ILE A 114 -1.20 -0.27 5.28
C ILE A 114 -0.58 -1.44 6.04
N GLU A 115 -0.71 -1.41 7.37
CA GLU A 115 -0.46 -2.54 8.25
C GLU A 115 -1.80 -3.24 8.53
N LEU A 116 -1.88 -4.52 8.20
CA LEU A 116 -3.06 -5.35 8.48
C LEU A 116 -3.08 -5.78 9.95
N ASN A 117 -4.23 -6.19 10.46
CA ASN A 117 -4.38 -6.63 11.85
C ASN A 117 -3.47 -7.80 12.26
N ASN A 118 -3.02 -8.62 11.30
CA ASN A 118 -2.08 -9.69 11.54
C ASN A 118 -0.62 -9.20 11.59
N GLY A 119 -0.33 -7.94 11.27
CA GLY A 119 1.01 -7.35 11.28
C GLY A 119 1.76 -7.39 9.95
N GLN A 120 1.21 -8.03 8.91
CA GLN A 120 1.77 -7.91 7.55
C GLN A 120 1.39 -6.58 6.91
N PHE A 121 2.18 -6.16 5.93
CA PHE A 121 1.94 -4.92 5.19
C PHE A 121 1.34 -5.21 3.81
N ALA A 122 0.36 -4.39 3.41
CA ALA A 122 -0.27 -4.47 2.11
C ALA A 122 -0.15 -3.13 1.35
N LEU A 123 -0.19 -3.22 0.02
CA LEU A 123 -0.12 -2.10 -0.92
C LEU A 123 -1.37 -2.07 -1.77
N TYR A 124 -2.38 -1.34 -1.30
CA TYR A 124 -3.71 -1.36 -1.89
C TYR A 124 -4.07 -0.02 -2.55
N PRO A 125 -4.73 -0.03 -3.73
CA PRO A 125 -5.25 1.19 -4.33
C PRO A 125 -6.41 1.75 -3.50
N ASN A 126 -6.71 3.04 -3.73
CA ASN A 126 -7.73 3.77 -2.95
C ASN A 126 -9.09 3.04 -2.85
N ASN A 127 -9.55 2.43 -3.94
CA ASN A 127 -10.84 1.75 -3.99
C ASN A 127 -10.88 0.39 -3.25
N TYR A 128 -9.76 -0.05 -2.68
CA TYR A 128 -9.68 -1.27 -1.87
C TYR A 128 -9.79 -0.97 -0.37
N LEU A 129 -9.81 0.31 0.02
CA LEU A 129 -9.84 0.75 1.41
C LEU A 129 -11.09 1.58 1.68
N GLU A 130 -11.66 1.37 2.87
CA GLU A 130 -12.65 2.27 3.45
C GLU A 130 -12.10 2.78 4.78
N PHE A 131 -11.92 4.09 4.90
CA PHE A 131 -11.33 4.73 6.07
C PHE A 131 -12.37 4.97 7.18
N GLU A 132 -11.87 5.12 8.40
CA GLU A 132 -12.66 5.47 9.58
C GLU A 132 -12.18 6.80 10.18
N ASP A 133 -13.07 7.78 10.25
CA ASP A 133 -12.87 9.04 10.98
C ASP A 133 -14.22 9.47 11.57
N LYS A 134 -14.35 9.41 12.90
CA LYS A 134 -15.60 9.74 13.61
C LYS A 134 -15.99 11.20 13.54
N HIS A 135 -15.04 12.10 13.23
CA HIS A 135 -15.28 13.53 13.15
C HIS A 135 -15.68 13.96 11.74
N PHE A 136 -15.24 13.23 10.71
CA PHE A 136 -15.46 13.58 9.32
C PHE A 136 -16.44 12.66 8.59
N ILE A 137 -16.37 11.35 8.81
CA ILE A 137 -17.16 10.37 8.06
C ILE A 137 -18.53 10.19 8.70
N ALA A 138 -19.57 10.56 7.96
CA ALA A 138 -20.96 10.37 8.34
C ALA A 138 -21.56 9.12 7.67
N GLU A 139 -22.21 8.26 8.46
CA GLU A 139 -22.83 7.03 7.95
C GLU A 139 -23.90 7.32 6.88
N SER A 140 -24.67 8.40 7.06
CA SER A 140 -25.66 8.84 6.08
C SER A 140 -25.05 9.15 4.72
N SER A 141 -23.81 9.63 4.67
CA SER A 141 -23.12 9.96 3.41
C SER A 141 -22.66 8.74 2.61
N LYS A 142 -22.68 7.52 3.19
CA LYS A 142 -22.28 6.30 2.46
C LYS A 142 -23.22 5.96 1.30
N GLU A 143 -24.45 6.48 1.29
CA GLU A 143 -25.35 6.34 0.13
C GLU A 143 -24.76 6.94 -1.17
N ASN A 144 -23.80 7.85 -1.03
CA ASN A 144 -23.16 8.53 -2.15
C ASN A 144 -22.03 7.73 -2.80
N LEU A 145 -21.55 6.63 -2.19
CA LEU A 145 -20.45 5.83 -2.73
C LEU A 145 -20.69 5.37 -4.18
N ARG A 146 -21.96 5.12 -4.55
CA ARG A 146 -22.37 4.75 -5.92
C ARG A 146 -22.06 5.81 -6.98
N PHE A 147 -21.85 7.06 -6.56
CA PHE A 147 -21.55 8.18 -7.45
C PHE A 147 -20.05 8.45 -7.58
N TYR A 148 -19.21 7.97 -6.66
CA TYR A 148 -17.77 8.17 -6.70
C TYR A 148 -17.13 7.19 -7.68
N LYS A 149 -16.87 7.68 -8.88
CA LYS A 149 -16.26 6.91 -9.97
C LYS A 149 -14.83 7.38 -10.22
N ARG A 150 -14.04 6.53 -10.86
CA ARG A 150 -12.71 6.90 -11.34
C ARG A 150 -12.85 8.02 -12.36
N GLU A 151 -11.99 9.04 -12.24
CA GLU A 151 -11.95 10.15 -13.19
C GLU A 151 -11.35 9.68 -14.52
N GLU A 152 -11.96 10.09 -15.63
CA GLU A 152 -11.50 9.75 -16.98
C GLU A 152 -11.03 10.98 -17.75
N ASN A 153 -11.37 12.18 -17.29
CA ASN A 153 -10.98 13.43 -17.93
C ASN A 153 -9.63 13.93 -17.41
N VAL A 154 -8.85 14.54 -18.31
CA VAL A 154 -7.64 15.30 -17.95
C VAL A 154 -8.01 16.77 -17.85
N TYR A 155 -7.72 17.39 -16.70
CA TYR A 155 -7.95 18.82 -16.48
C TYR A 155 -6.64 19.59 -16.69
N TRP A 156 -6.63 20.55 -17.62
CA TRP A 156 -5.49 21.42 -17.90
C TRP A 156 -5.65 22.76 -17.16
N GLY A 157 -4.56 23.26 -16.57
CA GLY A 157 -4.49 24.62 -16.04
C GLY A 157 -4.30 25.65 -17.16
N ASN A 158 -4.94 26.82 -17.02
CA ASN A 158 -4.73 27.98 -17.91
C ASN A 158 -3.62 28.89 -17.40
#